data_AF-A0A2W7Q442-F1
#
_entry.id   AF-A0A2W7Q442-F1
#
_cell.length_a   1.000
_cell.length_b   1.000
_cell.length_c   1.000
_cell.angle_alpha   90.00
_cell.angle_beta   90.00
_cell.angle_gamma   90.00
#
_symmetry.space_group_name_H-M   'P 1'
#
loop_
_entity.id
_entity.type
_entity.pdbx_description
1 polymer ?
#
loop_
_entity_poly.entity_id
_entity_poly.type
_entity_poly.pdbx_seq_one_letter_code
_entity_poly.pdbx_strand_id
1 'polypeptide(L)'
;MKLTAYNGANNVSVEFLDVNSGWMNFKITVGKQTFENRFSNVFDPILELKAWLEAISLGVKQCSFDFDNEGNEFKFDYSRLGYNRFVFTVSECYEDKIHITDWVDPKQLVKAFYYGFLNFVDSEVYQFYEWEEYSYKSKLQDLLQIKGKQLIDHLMSLSTIEFQNLIFSLNPHFSYDFPGVTDKEELKKLNIKYVINDNILPEDIKMVKTPIYDFMPLNYEVMSIEEQLRFVSDILKTVNGQYGANVKKFKSSIIEKYLKTK
;
A
#
# COMPACT_ATOMS: atom_id res chain seq x y z
N MET A 1 23.96 5.14 -15.43
CA MET A 1 23.12 5.50 -16.61
C MET A 1 23.49 6.90 -17.07
N LYS A 2 23.45 7.24 -18.37
CA LYS A 2 23.79 8.60 -18.85
C LYS A 2 22.52 9.32 -19.28
N LEU A 3 22.35 10.57 -18.84
CA LEU A 3 21.30 11.46 -19.30
C LEU A 3 21.39 11.63 -20.82
N THR A 4 20.27 11.49 -21.51
CA THR A 4 20.22 11.66 -22.96
C THR A 4 20.49 13.11 -23.36
N ALA A 5 20.98 13.33 -24.58
CA ALA A 5 21.08 14.69 -25.12
C ALA A 5 19.69 15.35 -25.10
N TYR A 6 19.63 16.60 -24.65
CA TYR A 6 18.36 17.32 -24.55
C TYR A 6 17.77 17.57 -25.95
N ASN A 7 16.74 16.80 -26.29
CA ASN A 7 15.95 16.94 -27.51
C ASN A 7 14.52 17.42 -27.21
N GLY A 8 14.29 17.95 -26.01
CA GLY A 8 12.96 18.24 -25.46
C GLY A 8 12.62 17.33 -24.28
N ALA A 9 11.46 17.56 -23.67
CA ALA A 9 10.92 16.67 -22.65
C ALA A 9 10.44 15.36 -23.28
N ASN A 10 10.77 14.24 -22.64
CA ASN A 10 10.24 12.94 -23.00
C ASN A 10 8.85 12.74 -22.39
N ASN A 11 8.01 11.98 -23.09
CA ASN A 11 6.71 11.58 -22.57
C ASN A 11 6.89 10.72 -21.32
N VAL A 12 6.08 11.01 -20.31
CA VAL A 12 5.98 10.25 -19.06
C VAL A 12 4.64 9.54 -19.01
N SER A 13 4.65 8.24 -18.70
CA SER A 13 3.46 7.50 -18.29
C SER A 13 3.72 6.80 -16.96
N VAL A 14 2.67 6.73 -16.13
CA VAL A 14 2.66 6.01 -14.87
C VAL A 14 1.38 5.20 -14.82
N GLU A 15 1.54 3.90 -14.62
CA GLU A 15 0.45 2.93 -14.54
C GLU A 15 0.57 2.20 -13.20
N PHE A 16 -0.52 2.13 -12.46
CA PHE A 16 -0.65 1.24 -11.32
C PHE A 16 -1.42 0.00 -11.81
N LEU A 17 -0.90 -1.18 -11.49
CA LEU A 17 -1.22 -2.41 -12.22
C LEU A 17 -2.20 -3.28 -11.43
N ASP A 18 -1.88 -3.60 -10.19
CA ASP A 18 -2.69 -4.41 -9.30
C ASP A 18 -2.34 -4.15 -7.82
N VAL A 19 -3.16 -4.70 -6.94
CA VAL A 19 -2.91 -4.78 -5.50
C VAL A 19 -2.98 -6.24 -5.09
N ASN A 20 -1.98 -6.70 -4.35
CA ASN A 20 -1.96 -8.04 -3.79
C ASN A 20 -1.14 -8.07 -2.50
N SER A 21 -1.73 -8.62 -1.43
CA SER A 21 -1.03 -8.90 -0.18
C SER A 21 -0.39 -7.65 0.44
N GLY A 22 -1.05 -6.50 0.33
CA GLY A 22 -0.53 -5.23 0.85
C GLY A 22 0.50 -4.54 -0.05
N TRP A 23 0.78 -5.08 -1.24
CA TRP A 23 1.62 -4.42 -2.24
C TRP A 23 0.77 -3.81 -3.35
N MET A 24 1.22 -2.67 -3.87
CA MET A 24 0.61 -2.00 -5.03
C MET A 24 1.67 -1.88 -6.11
N ASN A 25 1.54 -2.66 -7.17
CA ASN A 25 2.49 -2.68 -8.27
C ASN A 25 2.27 -1.50 -9.20
N PHE A 26 3.37 -0.91 -9.68
CA PHE A 26 3.33 0.20 -10.61
C PHE A 26 4.47 0.12 -11.64
N LYS A 27 4.26 0.84 -12.72
CA LYS A 27 5.17 0.97 -13.84
C LYS A 27 5.30 2.42 -14.24
N ILE A 28 6.54 2.89 -14.35
CA ILE A 28 6.88 4.21 -14.85
C ILE A 28 7.63 4.05 -16.16
N THR A 29 7.21 4.77 -17.18
CA THR A 29 7.93 4.86 -18.45
C THR A 29 8.25 6.31 -18.78
N VAL A 30 9.53 6.57 -19.08
CA VAL A 30 10.02 7.88 -19.53
C VAL A 30 10.86 7.69 -20.78
N GLY A 31 10.34 8.17 -21.92
CA GLY A 31 10.98 7.93 -23.22
C GLY A 31 11.07 6.43 -23.52
N LYS A 32 12.28 5.86 -23.45
CA LYS A 32 12.54 4.41 -23.65
C LYS A 32 12.88 3.67 -22.35
N GLN A 33 12.96 4.38 -21.24
CA GLN A 33 13.35 3.82 -19.94
C GLN A 33 12.08 3.39 -19.21
N THR A 34 12.13 2.21 -18.59
CA THR A 34 11.02 1.65 -17.83
C THR A 34 11.53 1.22 -16.47
N PHE A 35 10.74 1.50 -15.44
CA PHE A 35 10.95 1.05 -14.08
C PHE A 35 9.64 0.46 -13.56
N GLU A 36 9.72 -0.77 -13.07
CA GLU A 36 8.60 -1.49 -12.45
C GLU A 36 8.97 -1.77 -11.01
N ASN A 37 8.06 -1.49 -10.10
CA ASN A 37 8.25 -1.67 -8.66
C ASN A 37 6.90 -1.73 -7.94
N ARG A 38 6.92 -1.77 -6.61
CA ARG A 38 5.75 -1.83 -5.75
C ARG A 38 5.87 -0.86 -4.58
N PHE A 39 4.73 -0.30 -4.17
CA PHE A 39 4.59 0.30 -2.85
C PHE A 39 4.12 -0.74 -1.85
N SER A 40 4.51 -0.58 -0.58
CA SER A 40 4.05 -1.41 0.54
C SER A 40 3.08 -0.63 1.41
N ASN A 41 2.01 -1.28 1.88
CA ASN A 41 1.11 -0.70 2.88
C ASN A 41 1.70 -0.69 4.31
N VAL A 42 2.83 -1.37 4.54
CA VAL A 42 3.61 -1.30 5.78
C VAL A 42 4.39 0.01 5.84
N PHE A 43 4.96 0.43 4.70
CA PHE A 43 5.67 1.70 4.53
C PHE A 43 4.98 2.56 3.47
N ASP A 44 3.72 2.94 3.74
CA ASP A 44 2.84 3.60 2.77
C ASP A 44 3.41 4.96 2.31
N PRO A 45 3.74 5.13 1.01
CA PRO A 45 4.35 6.37 0.51
C PRO A 45 3.35 7.31 -0.17
N ILE A 46 2.03 7.04 -0.11
CA ILE A 46 1.04 7.75 -0.92
C ILE A 46 0.92 9.23 -0.53
N LEU A 47 1.04 9.56 0.76
CA LEU A 47 0.98 10.96 1.22
C LEU A 47 2.26 11.74 0.87
N GLU A 48 3.41 11.08 0.93
CA GLU A 48 4.72 11.60 0.54
C GLU A 48 4.77 11.84 -0.97
N LEU A 49 4.28 10.87 -1.77
CA LEU A 49 4.07 11.02 -3.20
C LEU A 49 3.19 12.23 -3.50
N LYS A 50 2.05 12.38 -2.79
CA LYS A 50 1.17 13.55 -2.94
C LYS A 50 1.93 14.85 -2.64
N ALA A 51 2.62 14.93 -1.52
CA ALA A 51 3.36 16.12 -1.10
C ALA A 51 4.45 16.49 -2.13
N TRP A 52 5.13 15.50 -2.70
CA TRP A 52 6.10 15.69 -3.77
C TRP A 52 5.45 16.25 -5.04
N LEU A 53 4.30 15.71 -5.47
CA LEU A 53 3.55 16.24 -6.61
C LEU A 53 3.03 17.66 -6.37
N GLU A 54 2.59 17.97 -5.14
CA GLU A 54 2.19 19.31 -4.73
C GLU A 54 3.37 20.29 -4.76
N ALA A 55 4.55 19.87 -4.29
CA ALA A 55 5.76 20.69 -4.35
C ALA A 55 6.12 21.07 -5.80
N ILE A 56 6.10 20.09 -6.73
CA ILE A 56 6.34 20.34 -8.16
C ILE A 56 5.28 21.31 -8.71
N SER A 57 4.01 21.10 -8.35
CA SER A 57 2.87 21.93 -8.78
C SER A 57 2.96 23.38 -8.27
N LEU A 58 3.56 23.60 -7.11
CA LEU A 58 3.86 24.93 -6.54
C LEU A 58 5.12 25.56 -7.17
N GLY A 59 5.79 24.86 -8.08
CA GLY A 59 6.93 25.36 -8.82
C GLY A 59 8.26 25.19 -8.09
N VAL A 60 8.34 24.35 -7.05
CA VAL A 60 9.61 23.92 -6.44
C VAL A 60 10.51 23.36 -7.55
N LYS A 61 11.79 23.77 -7.55
CA LYS A 61 12.72 23.44 -8.65
C LYS A 61 13.58 22.21 -8.38
N GLN A 62 13.61 21.75 -7.14
CA GLN A 62 14.28 20.55 -6.71
C GLN A 62 13.58 19.96 -5.50
N CYS A 63 13.13 18.72 -5.61
CA CYS A 63 12.51 17.97 -4.53
C CYS A 63 12.59 16.48 -4.81
N SER A 64 12.58 15.69 -3.74
CA SER A 64 12.54 14.24 -3.84
C SER A 64 11.56 13.65 -2.84
N PHE A 65 11.12 12.42 -3.11
CA PHE A 65 10.55 11.56 -2.08
C PHE A 65 11.21 10.19 -2.17
N ASP A 66 11.39 9.58 -1.01
CA ASP A 66 11.98 8.27 -0.85
C ASP A 66 10.88 7.30 -0.36
N PHE A 67 10.95 6.03 -0.74
CA PHE A 67 10.01 5.01 -0.29
C PHE A 67 10.70 3.65 -0.14
N ASP A 68 10.20 2.83 0.79
CA ASP A 68 10.65 1.47 1.06
C ASP A 68 9.62 0.47 0.51
N ASN A 69 10.08 -0.52 -0.26
CA ASN A 69 9.25 -1.59 -0.80
C ASN A 69 9.36 -2.91 -0.01
N GLU A 70 9.72 -2.83 1.27
CA GLU A 70 10.05 -3.93 2.19
C GLU A 70 11.34 -4.66 1.84
N GLY A 71 12.37 -3.91 1.47
CA GLY A 71 13.70 -4.49 1.25
C GLY A 71 14.68 -3.52 0.63
N ASN A 72 14.24 -2.79 -0.39
CA ASN A 72 15.02 -1.77 -1.05
C ASN A 72 14.35 -0.40 -0.87
N GLU A 73 15.17 0.61 -0.62
CA GLU A 73 14.73 2.00 -0.58
C GLU A 73 15.02 2.68 -1.92
N PHE A 74 14.00 3.32 -2.47
CA PHE A 74 14.06 4.01 -3.76
C PHE A 74 13.77 5.49 -3.57
N LYS A 75 14.35 6.29 -4.45
CA LYS A 75 14.21 7.73 -4.49
C LYS A 75 13.69 8.19 -5.84
N PHE A 76 12.63 8.99 -5.81
CA PHE A 76 12.14 9.75 -6.95
C PHE A 76 12.61 11.19 -6.80
N ASP A 77 13.62 11.56 -7.59
CA ASP A 77 14.18 12.91 -7.60
C ASP A 77 13.64 13.70 -8.80
N TYR A 78 13.26 14.95 -8.53
CA TYR A 78 12.93 15.93 -9.56
C TYR A 78 13.84 17.14 -9.36
N SER A 79 14.56 17.53 -10.40
CA SER A 79 15.52 18.63 -10.33
C SER A 79 15.61 19.44 -11.61
N ARG A 80 15.90 20.73 -11.47
CA ARG A 80 16.16 21.65 -12.57
C ARG A 80 17.66 21.75 -12.86
N LEU A 81 18.11 21.24 -14.02
CA LEU A 81 19.52 21.31 -14.45
C LEU A 81 19.84 22.50 -15.36
N GLY A 82 18.85 23.31 -15.75
CA GLY A 82 19.06 24.49 -16.58
C GLY A 82 17.80 25.35 -16.74
N TYR A 83 17.86 26.40 -17.58
CA TYR A 83 16.71 27.27 -17.82
C TYR A 83 15.54 26.46 -18.41
N ASN A 84 14.48 26.26 -17.62
CA ASN A 84 13.31 25.43 -17.94
C ASN A 84 13.61 23.98 -18.36
N ARG A 85 14.74 23.41 -17.90
CA ARG A 85 15.09 22.01 -18.15
C ARG A 85 15.05 21.22 -16.87
N PHE A 86 14.15 20.26 -16.81
CA PHE A 86 13.88 19.45 -15.63
C PHE A 86 14.18 18.00 -15.91
N VAL A 87 14.77 17.32 -14.92
CA VAL A 87 15.10 15.91 -14.96
C VAL A 87 14.30 15.21 -13.88
N PHE A 88 13.78 14.04 -14.24
CA PHE A 88 13.24 13.08 -13.30
C PHE A 88 14.21 11.90 -13.22
N THR A 89 14.56 11.52 -11.99
CA THR A 89 15.47 10.41 -11.72
C THR A 89 14.82 9.43 -10.75
N VAL A 90 14.91 8.14 -11.08
CA VAL A 90 14.57 7.04 -10.18
C VAL A 90 15.86 6.29 -9.86
N SER A 91 16.19 6.17 -8.58
CA SER A 91 17.40 5.48 -8.13
C SER A 91 17.16 4.72 -6.83
N GLU A 92 17.99 3.71 -6.57
CA GLU A 92 18.10 3.10 -5.25
C GLU A 92 18.89 4.04 -4.31
N CYS A 93 18.47 4.17 -3.05
CA CYS A 93 19.09 5.09 -2.09
C CYS A 93 20.51 4.66 -1.68
N TYR A 94 20.80 3.35 -1.71
CA TYR A 94 22.04 2.79 -1.15
C TYR A 94 23.02 2.21 -2.19
N GLU A 95 22.56 1.88 -3.41
CA GLU A 95 23.39 1.13 -4.39
C GLU A 95 23.90 1.97 -5.57
N ASP A 96 23.82 3.31 -5.53
CA ASP A 96 24.16 4.22 -6.65
C ASP A 96 23.51 3.85 -8.00
N LYS A 97 22.47 3.01 -7.96
CA LYS A 97 21.85 2.41 -9.12
C LYS A 97 20.72 3.29 -9.62
N ILE A 98 20.87 3.78 -10.84
CA ILE A 98 19.90 4.65 -11.52
C ILE A 98 19.10 3.82 -12.51
N HIS A 99 17.78 3.81 -12.35
CA HIS A 99 16.82 3.09 -13.21
C HIS A 99 16.25 3.99 -14.30
N ILE A 100 15.91 5.23 -13.94
CA ILE A 100 15.43 6.25 -14.86
C ILE A 100 16.26 7.50 -14.61
N THR A 101 16.75 8.13 -15.67
CA THR A 101 17.19 9.53 -15.62
C THR A 101 16.94 10.16 -16.98
N ASP A 102 15.95 11.07 -17.03
CA ASP A 102 15.59 11.70 -18.29
C ASP A 102 14.92 13.07 -18.13
N TRP A 103 14.91 13.82 -19.22
CA TRP A 103 14.26 15.11 -19.32
C TRP A 103 12.75 14.96 -19.32
N VAL A 104 12.07 15.73 -18.47
CA VAL A 104 10.60 15.69 -18.35
C VAL A 104 10.00 17.09 -18.38
N ASP A 105 8.76 17.15 -18.85
CA ASP A 105 7.92 18.32 -18.63
C ASP A 105 7.28 18.19 -17.22
N PRO A 106 7.41 19.19 -16.34
CA PRO A 106 6.89 19.08 -14.97
C PRO A 106 5.39 18.82 -14.92
N LYS A 107 4.63 19.37 -15.87
CA LYS A 107 3.18 19.20 -15.91
C LYS A 107 2.80 17.81 -16.39
N GLN A 108 3.51 17.26 -17.37
CA GLN A 108 3.35 15.86 -17.78
C GLN A 108 3.70 14.88 -16.65
N LEU A 109 4.81 15.11 -15.94
CA LEU A 109 5.21 14.30 -14.79
C LEU A 109 4.12 14.26 -13.72
N VAL A 110 3.67 15.44 -13.26
CA VAL A 110 2.60 15.55 -12.26
C VAL A 110 1.32 14.91 -12.76
N LYS A 111 0.94 15.17 -14.01
CA LYS A 111 -0.27 14.61 -14.64
C LYS A 111 -0.23 13.08 -14.66
N ALA A 112 0.90 12.49 -15.04
CA ALA A 112 1.06 11.05 -15.18
C ALA A 112 0.90 10.34 -13.84
N PHE A 113 1.62 10.78 -12.80
CA PHE A 113 1.46 10.22 -11.46
C PHE A 113 0.07 10.44 -10.88
N TYR A 114 -0.44 11.68 -10.93
CA TYR A 114 -1.70 12.04 -10.27
C TYR A 114 -2.89 11.29 -10.88
N TYR A 115 -3.04 11.33 -12.21
CA TYR A 115 -4.14 10.62 -12.84
C TYR A 115 -3.87 9.12 -12.97
N GLY A 116 -2.63 8.67 -13.08
CA GLY A 116 -2.28 7.24 -13.05
C GLY A 116 -2.80 6.60 -11.76
N PHE A 117 -2.55 7.24 -10.61
CA PHE A 117 -3.03 6.76 -9.33
C PHE A 117 -4.56 6.88 -9.19
N LEU A 118 -5.15 8.05 -9.50
CA LEU A 118 -6.60 8.23 -9.37
C LEU A 118 -7.40 7.27 -10.26
N ASN A 119 -6.97 7.06 -11.50
CA ASN A 119 -7.62 6.11 -12.41
C ASN A 119 -7.52 4.67 -11.89
N PHE A 120 -6.40 4.31 -11.27
CA PHE A 120 -6.24 3.00 -10.66
C PHE A 120 -7.18 2.79 -9.48
N VAL A 121 -7.29 3.79 -8.60
CA VAL A 121 -8.19 3.74 -7.45
C VAL A 121 -9.65 3.60 -7.86
N ASP A 122 -10.04 4.21 -8.98
CA ASP A 122 -11.39 4.11 -9.55
C ASP A 122 -11.60 2.81 -10.37
N SER A 123 -10.60 1.92 -10.46
CA SER A 123 -10.66 0.69 -11.26
C SER A 123 -11.14 -0.53 -10.45
N GLU A 124 -11.62 -1.56 -11.16
CA GLU A 124 -12.06 -2.82 -10.55
C GLU A 124 -10.92 -3.65 -9.92
N VAL A 125 -9.67 -3.40 -10.32
CA VAL A 125 -8.51 -4.13 -9.79
C VAL A 125 -8.06 -3.60 -8.42
N TYR A 126 -8.46 -2.36 -8.06
CA TYR A 126 -8.08 -1.77 -6.79
C TYR A 126 -8.82 -2.42 -5.62
N GLN A 127 -8.05 -3.01 -4.70
CA GLN A 127 -8.59 -3.65 -3.49
C GLN A 127 -8.66 -2.63 -2.34
N PHE A 128 -9.77 -1.91 -2.25
CA PHE A 128 -10.02 -0.90 -1.20
C PHE A 128 -9.69 -1.40 0.21
N TYR A 129 -10.06 -2.64 0.55
CA TYR A 129 -9.86 -3.19 1.88
C TYR A 129 -8.40 -3.52 2.24
N GLU A 130 -7.49 -3.57 1.27
CA GLU A 130 -6.05 -3.81 1.52
C GLU A 130 -5.26 -2.53 1.77
N TRP A 131 -5.65 -1.43 1.14
CA TRP A 131 -4.87 -0.19 1.12
C TRP A 131 -5.51 0.99 1.84
N GLU A 132 -6.83 1.00 2.00
CA GLU A 132 -7.50 2.09 2.71
C GLU A 132 -7.62 1.83 4.20
N GLU A 133 -7.42 2.89 4.98
CA GLU A 133 -7.69 2.90 6.42
C GLU A 133 -9.19 2.60 6.66
N TYR A 134 -9.49 1.31 6.86
CA TYR A 134 -10.86 0.84 7.02
C TYR A 134 -11.01 0.02 8.29
N SER A 135 -11.63 0.65 9.29
CA SER A 135 -11.82 0.03 10.60
C SER A 135 -12.69 -1.22 10.54
N TYR A 136 -12.43 -2.18 11.43
CA TYR A 136 -13.28 -3.36 11.59
C TYR A 136 -14.72 -2.98 11.88
N LYS A 137 -14.94 -1.89 12.62
CA LYS A 137 -16.27 -1.29 12.77
C LYS A 137 -16.91 -0.97 11.44
N SER A 138 -16.26 -0.20 10.58
CA SER A 138 -16.84 0.18 9.28
C SER A 138 -17.13 -1.05 8.42
N LYS A 139 -16.19 -2.01 8.35
CA LYS A 139 -16.36 -3.26 7.62
C LYS A 139 -17.56 -4.07 8.10
N LEU A 140 -17.69 -4.24 9.42
CA LEU A 140 -18.79 -4.98 10.01
C LEU A 140 -20.12 -4.26 9.82
N GLN A 141 -20.14 -2.93 9.89
CA GLN A 141 -21.36 -2.16 9.61
C GLN A 141 -21.84 -2.34 8.19
N ASP A 142 -20.92 -2.40 7.22
CA ASP A 142 -21.26 -2.65 5.81
C ASP A 142 -21.66 -4.11 5.57
N LEU A 143 -20.94 -5.06 6.17
CA LEU A 143 -21.22 -6.49 5.99
C LEU A 143 -22.55 -6.90 6.62
N LEU A 144 -22.79 -6.47 7.86
CA LEU A 144 -23.93 -6.90 8.66
C LEU A 144 -25.13 -5.95 8.57
N GLN A 145 -24.93 -4.75 8.00
CA GLN A 145 -25.97 -3.71 7.89
C GLN A 145 -26.55 -3.26 9.25
N ILE A 146 -25.76 -3.38 10.33
CA ILE A 146 -26.11 -2.94 11.70
C ILE A 146 -25.17 -1.85 12.18
N LYS A 147 -25.62 -0.95 13.06
CA LYS A 147 -24.83 0.23 13.47
C LYS A 147 -24.86 0.47 14.98
N GLY A 148 -23.86 1.23 15.46
CA GLY A 148 -23.80 1.73 16.83
C GLY A 148 -23.88 0.62 17.86
N LYS A 149 -24.81 0.76 18.82
CA LYS A 149 -25.01 -0.21 19.90
C LYS A 149 -25.43 -1.59 19.39
N GLN A 150 -26.24 -1.67 18.34
CA GLN A 150 -26.70 -2.96 17.78
C GLN A 150 -25.53 -3.82 17.29
N LEU A 151 -24.48 -3.20 16.74
CA LEU A 151 -23.27 -3.91 16.36
C LEU A 151 -22.57 -4.50 17.58
N ILE A 152 -22.41 -3.71 18.65
CA ILE A 152 -21.76 -4.16 19.88
C ILE A 152 -22.57 -5.29 20.52
N ASP A 153 -23.89 -5.11 20.66
CA ASP A 153 -24.77 -6.12 21.24
C ASP A 153 -24.73 -7.43 20.42
N HIS A 154 -24.67 -7.33 19.09
CA HIS A 154 -24.50 -8.49 18.21
C HIS A 154 -23.17 -9.21 18.47
N LEU A 155 -22.05 -8.49 18.47
CA LEU A 155 -20.72 -9.08 18.69
C LEU A 155 -20.59 -9.72 20.08
N MET A 156 -21.18 -9.09 21.11
CA MET A 156 -21.22 -9.61 22.47
C MET A 156 -22.11 -10.87 22.61
N SER A 157 -23.02 -11.10 21.67
CA SER A 157 -23.90 -12.28 21.66
C SER A 157 -23.31 -13.50 20.93
N LEU A 158 -22.24 -13.31 20.17
CA LEU A 158 -21.58 -14.39 19.45
C LEU A 158 -20.80 -15.27 20.42
N SER A 159 -20.74 -16.58 20.14
CA SER A 159 -19.75 -17.44 20.78
C SER A 159 -18.34 -16.99 20.42
N THR A 160 -17.36 -17.35 21.25
CA THR A 160 -15.93 -17.11 21.01
C THR A 160 -15.51 -17.51 19.59
N ILE A 161 -15.95 -18.70 19.15
CA ILE A 161 -15.61 -19.25 17.82
C ILE A 161 -16.28 -18.43 16.69
N GLU A 162 -17.55 -18.08 16.83
CA GLU A 162 -18.25 -17.26 15.84
C GLU A 162 -17.65 -15.86 15.73
N PHE A 163 -17.32 -15.23 16.86
CA PHE A 163 -16.68 -13.93 16.87
C PHE A 163 -15.29 -14.02 16.23
N GLN A 164 -14.51 -15.06 16.53
CA GLN A 164 -13.22 -15.29 15.90
C GLN A 164 -13.32 -15.42 14.38
N ASN A 165 -14.24 -16.27 13.91
CA ASN A 165 -14.46 -16.49 12.48
C ASN A 165 -14.94 -15.21 11.78
N LEU A 166 -15.81 -14.44 12.44
CA LEU A 166 -16.29 -13.17 11.90
C LEU A 166 -15.14 -12.17 11.74
N ILE A 167 -14.32 -11.96 12.77
CA ILE A 167 -13.16 -11.06 12.68
C ILE A 167 -12.15 -11.55 11.65
N PHE A 168 -11.88 -12.86 11.61
CA PHE A 168 -11.00 -13.45 10.61
C PHE A 168 -11.49 -13.19 9.18
N SER A 169 -12.80 -13.21 8.95
CA SER A 169 -13.38 -12.92 7.63
C SER A 169 -13.12 -11.48 7.16
N LEU A 170 -12.89 -10.53 8.08
CA LEU A 170 -12.63 -9.13 7.75
C LEU A 170 -11.20 -8.88 7.27
N ASN A 171 -10.26 -9.69 7.74
CA ASN A 171 -8.84 -9.59 7.41
C ASN A 171 -8.20 -10.98 7.51
N PRO A 172 -8.41 -11.84 6.50
CA PRO A 172 -7.82 -13.16 6.52
C PRO A 172 -6.30 -13.02 6.48
N HIS A 173 -5.62 -13.64 7.43
CA HIS A 173 -4.19 -13.83 7.33
C HIS A 173 -3.90 -14.99 6.40
N PHE A 174 -2.85 -14.83 5.62
CA PHE A 174 -2.38 -15.85 4.69
C PHE A 174 -1.02 -16.33 5.13
N SER A 175 -0.81 -17.63 5.08
CA SER A 175 0.53 -18.22 5.21
C SER A 175 0.71 -19.27 4.12
N TYR A 176 1.95 -19.60 3.81
CA TYR A 176 2.21 -20.76 2.98
C TYR A 176 2.01 -22.04 3.80
N ASP A 177 1.23 -22.96 3.26
CA ASP A 177 1.16 -24.32 3.77
C ASP A 177 2.36 -25.09 3.24
N PHE A 178 3.08 -25.76 4.15
CA PHE A 178 4.23 -26.60 3.84
C PHE A 178 3.84 -28.04 4.16
N PRO A 179 3.32 -28.80 3.17
CA PRO A 179 2.81 -30.15 3.40
C PRO A 179 3.86 -31.04 4.06
N GLY A 180 3.51 -31.65 5.19
CA GLY A 180 4.40 -32.54 5.94
C GLY A 180 5.23 -31.84 7.02
N VAL A 181 5.17 -30.52 7.15
CA VAL A 181 5.83 -29.78 8.24
C VAL A 181 4.83 -29.51 9.36
N THR A 182 5.01 -30.18 10.48
CA THR A 182 4.16 -30.00 11.68
C THR A 182 4.82 -29.18 12.77
N ASP A 183 6.15 -28.99 12.69
CA ASP A 183 6.92 -28.20 13.64
C ASP A 183 6.78 -26.69 13.36
N LYS A 184 6.40 -25.92 14.39
CA LYS A 184 6.16 -24.49 14.26
C LYS A 184 7.44 -23.68 13.97
N GLU A 185 8.58 -24.09 14.51
CA GLU A 185 9.85 -23.38 14.29
C GLU A 185 10.39 -23.66 12.89
N GLU A 186 10.20 -24.87 12.38
CA GLU A 186 10.51 -25.23 10.99
C GLU A 186 9.61 -24.47 10.00
N LEU A 187 8.29 -24.42 10.24
CA LEU A 187 7.35 -23.59 9.48
C LEU A 187 7.76 -22.12 9.46
N LYS A 188 8.21 -21.58 10.59
CA LYS A 188 8.69 -20.18 10.67
C LYS A 188 9.94 -19.96 9.82
N LYS A 189 10.91 -20.87 9.87
CA LYS A 189 12.13 -20.79 9.03
C LYS A 189 11.82 -20.88 7.54
N LEU A 190 10.89 -21.75 7.16
CA LEU A 190 10.46 -21.91 5.77
C LEU A 190 9.72 -20.67 5.27
N ASN A 191 8.81 -20.11 6.07
CA ASN A 191 8.17 -18.84 5.72
C ASN A 191 9.20 -17.71 5.55
N ILE A 192 10.18 -17.56 6.44
CA ILE A 192 11.27 -16.59 6.24
C ILE A 192 12.01 -16.85 4.92
N LYS A 193 12.38 -18.10 4.65
CA LYS A 193 13.15 -18.47 3.46
C LYS A 193 12.41 -18.16 2.16
N TYR A 194 11.11 -18.42 2.07
CA TYR A 194 10.37 -18.33 0.81
C TYR A 194 9.57 -17.03 0.67
N VAL A 195 9.12 -16.42 1.77
CA VAL A 195 8.36 -15.16 1.73
C VAL A 195 9.29 -13.95 1.69
N ILE A 196 10.34 -13.94 2.51
CA ILE A 196 11.19 -12.75 2.69
C ILE A 196 12.28 -12.68 1.61
N ASN A 197 12.84 -13.82 1.20
CA ASN A 197 13.98 -13.84 0.26
C ASN A 197 13.57 -13.99 -1.22
N ASP A 198 12.29 -13.80 -1.55
CA ASP A 198 11.76 -13.84 -2.93
C ASP A 198 12.16 -15.10 -3.74
N ASN A 199 12.29 -16.24 -3.04
CA ASN A 199 12.65 -17.50 -3.67
C ASN A 199 11.46 -18.08 -4.45
N ILE A 200 11.75 -18.73 -5.58
CA ILE A 200 10.73 -19.48 -6.34
C ILE A 200 10.11 -20.54 -5.41
N LEU A 201 8.80 -20.43 -5.22
CA LEU A 201 8.02 -21.39 -4.43
C LEU A 201 7.93 -22.73 -5.17
N PRO A 202 8.18 -23.86 -4.48
CA PRO A 202 7.83 -25.19 -4.98
C PRO A 202 6.36 -25.29 -5.39
N GLU A 203 6.07 -26.08 -6.43
CA GLU A 203 4.72 -26.19 -7.03
C GLU A 203 3.64 -26.74 -6.08
N ASP A 204 4.05 -27.47 -5.04
CA ASP A 204 3.18 -28.07 -4.02
C ASP A 204 2.83 -27.12 -2.87
N ILE A 205 3.55 -26.01 -2.73
CA ILE A 205 3.30 -25.00 -1.69
C ILE A 205 2.23 -24.03 -2.16
N LYS A 206 1.16 -23.94 -1.38
CA LYS A 206 0.04 -23.05 -1.66
C LYS A 206 -0.17 -22.08 -0.52
N MET A 207 -0.60 -20.89 -0.87
CA MET A 207 -1.05 -19.90 0.10
C MET A 207 -2.41 -20.35 0.65
N VAL A 208 -2.50 -20.50 1.97
CA VAL A 208 -3.73 -20.87 2.68
C VAL A 208 -4.15 -19.75 3.61
N LYS A 209 -5.46 -19.65 3.82
CA LYS A 209 -6.05 -18.76 4.83
C LYS A 209 -5.79 -19.36 6.21
N THR A 210 -5.00 -18.67 7.01
CA THR A 210 -4.60 -19.12 8.34
C THR A 210 -5.23 -18.21 9.38
N PRO A 211 -6.14 -18.73 10.21
CA PRO A 211 -6.73 -17.94 11.27
C PRO A 211 -5.65 -17.48 12.24
N ILE A 212 -5.59 -16.17 12.51
CA ILE A 212 -4.89 -15.70 13.69
C ILE A 212 -5.83 -15.97 14.86
N TYR A 213 -5.59 -17.06 15.58
CA TYR A 213 -6.31 -17.33 16.82
C TYR A 213 -5.75 -16.52 18.00
N ASP A 214 -4.61 -15.85 17.82
CA ASP A 214 -3.87 -15.16 18.88
C ASP A 214 -4.39 -13.75 19.21
N PHE A 215 -5.44 -13.25 18.54
CA PHE A 215 -5.99 -11.92 18.88
C PHE A 215 -7.03 -11.96 20.01
N MET A 216 -7.58 -13.13 20.34
CA MET A 216 -8.61 -13.26 21.37
C MET A 216 -8.01 -13.77 22.69
N PRO A 217 -8.28 -13.11 23.84
CA PRO A 217 -7.81 -13.59 25.13
C PRO A 217 -8.32 -14.99 25.45
N LEU A 218 -7.44 -15.88 25.94
CA LEU A 218 -7.80 -17.24 26.33
C LEU A 218 -8.91 -17.29 27.40
N ASN A 219 -9.02 -16.23 28.20
CA ASN A 219 -10.00 -16.10 29.27
C ASN A 219 -11.23 -15.27 28.86
N TYR A 220 -11.46 -15.00 27.56
CA TYR A 220 -12.55 -14.13 27.09
C TYR A 220 -13.93 -14.54 27.65
N GLU A 221 -14.25 -15.83 27.68
CA GLU A 221 -15.55 -16.33 28.16
C GLU A 221 -15.79 -16.12 29.67
N VAL A 222 -14.71 -15.99 30.46
CA VAL A 222 -14.78 -15.78 31.91
C VAL A 222 -14.52 -14.33 32.32
N MET A 223 -14.28 -13.45 31.35
CA MET A 223 -14.19 -12.01 31.60
C MET A 223 -15.54 -11.47 32.07
N SER A 224 -15.50 -10.41 32.87
CA SER A 224 -16.70 -9.62 33.15
C SER A 224 -17.27 -8.99 31.87
N ILE A 225 -18.56 -8.68 31.88
CA ILE A 225 -19.23 -8.00 30.75
C ILE A 225 -18.51 -6.69 30.40
N GLU A 226 -18.01 -5.96 31.40
CA GLU A 226 -17.28 -4.70 31.19
C GLU A 226 -15.94 -4.91 30.48
N GLU A 227 -15.22 -5.99 30.82
CA GLU A 227 -13.95 -6.35 30.17
C GLU A 227 -14.18 -6.81 28.72
N GLN A 228 -15.19 -7.65 28.48
CA GLN A 228 -15.58 -8.08 27.13
C GLN A 228 -15.99 -6.89 26.26
N LEU A 229 -16.81 -5.97 26.82
CA LEU A 229 -17.24 -4.76 26.12
C LEU A 229 -16.04 -3.88 25.74
N ARG A 230 -15.07 -3.74 26.65
CA ARG A 230 -13.83 -2.99 26.38
C ARG A 230 -13.04 -3.66 25.26
N PHE A 231 -12.85 -4.98 25.33
CA PHE A 231 -12.16 -5.75 24.30
C PHE A 231 -12.84 -5.59 22.93
N VAL A 232 -14.15 -5.81 22.83
CA VAL A 232 -14.91 -5.62 21.58
C VAL A 232 -14.76 -4.19 21.06
N SER A 233 -14.85 -3.19 21.95
CA SER A 233 -14.70 -1.79 21.58
C SER A 233 -13.30 -1.47 21.04
N ASP A 234 -12.27 -2.13 21.55
CA ASP A 234 -10.89 -1.94 21.09
C ASP A 234 -10.65 -2.66 19.76
N ILE A 235 -11.15 -3.88 19.59
CA ILE A 235 -11.15 -4.60 18.30
C ILE A 235 -11.86 -3.79 17.20
N LEU A 236 -12.98 -3.16 17.52
CA LEU A 236 -13.72 -2.33 16.57
C LEU A 236 -12.92 -1.10 16.09
N LYS A 237 -11.92 -0.64 16.85
CA LYS A 237 -11.01 0.45 16.46
C LYS A 237 -9.86 -0.03 15.58
N THR A 238 -9.62 -1.34 15.51
CA THR A 238 -8.58 -1.90 14.65
C THR A 238 -8.85 -1.53 13.20
N VAL A 239 -7.81 -1.05 12.52
CA VAL A 239 -7.81 -0.73 11.08
C VAL A 239 -6.95 -1.74 10.34
N ASN A 240 -7.28 -2.02 9.08
CA ASN A 240 -6.38 -2.76 8.20
C ASN A 240 -5.14 -1.90 7.91
N GLY A 241 -3.96 -2.47 8.10
CA GLY A 241 -2.68 -1.79 7.95
C GLY A 241 -2.34 -0.89 9.13
N GLN A 242 -1.08 -0.92 9.58
CA GLN A 242 -0.63 0.00 10.65
C GLN A 242 -0.54 1.47 10.15
N TYR A 243 -0.57 1.71 8.84
CA TYR A 243 -0.27 3.01 8.22
C TYR A 243 -1.09 3.36 6.96
N GLY A 244 -2.18 2.62 6.67
CA GLY A 244 -2.87 2.73 5.38
C GLY A 244 -3.28 4.14 4.99
N ALA A 245 -2.92 4.57 3.79
CA ALA A 245 -3.32 5.84 3.23
C ALA A 245 -4.84 5.90 3.11
N ASN A 246 -5.39 7.06 3.46
CA ASN A 246 -6.74 7.38 3.02
C ASN A 246 -6.61 7.93 1.60
N VAL A 247 -6.87 7.10 0.60
CA VAL A 247 -6.72 7.47 -0.81
C VAL A 247 -7.65 8.64 -1.18
N LYS A 248 -8.79 8.80 -0.49
CA LYS A 248 -9.62 10.02 -0.63
C LYS A 248 -8.87 11.30 -0.26
N LYS A 249 -7.85 11.23 0.61
CA LYS A 249 -6.96 12.36 0.95
C LYS A 249 -5.89 12.63 -0.11
N PHE A 250 -5.70 11.75 -1.11
CA PHE A 250 -4.74 11.97 -2.19
C PHE A 250 -5.17 13.11 -3.12
N LYS A 251 -6.48 13.31 -3.32
CA LYS A 251 -6.99 14.43 -4.13
C LYS A 251 -6.46 15.77 -3.63
N SER A 252 -5.99 16.60 -4.55
CA SER A 252 -5.32 17.87 -4.24
C SER A 252 -5.81 19.00 -5.14
N SER A 253 -6.38 20.04 -4.52
CA SER A 253 -6.76 21.26 -5.23
C SER A 253 -5.56 22.02 -5.81
N ILE A 254 -4.37 21.86 -5.22
CA ILE A 254 -3.11 22.44 -5.70
C ILE A 254 -2.74 21.80 -7.04
N ILE A 255 -2.68 20.46 -7.07
CA ILE A 255 -2.36 19.70 -8.29
C ILE A 255 -3.41 19.97 -9.38
N GLU A 256 -4.69 19.90 -9.04
CA GLU A 256 -5.77 20.11 -10.01
C GLU A 256 -5.76 21.51 -10.63
N LYS A 257 -5.47 22.55 -9.84
CA LYS A 257 -5.32 23.92 -10.34
C LYS A 257 -4.12 24.03 -11.27
N TYR A 258 -2.98 23.46 -10.89
CA TYR A 258 -1.76 23.42 -11.71
C TYR A 258 -1.98 22.69 -13.05
N LEU A 259 -2.74 21.60 -13.06
CA LEU A 259 -3.04 20.87 -14.29
C LEU A 259 -3.99 21.63 -15.23
N LYS A 260 -4.81 22.56 -14.70
CA LYS A 260 -5.75 23.41 -15.47
C LYS A 260 -5.11 24.66 -16.07
N THR A 261 -3.99 25.16 -15.55
CA THR A 261 -3.32 26.36 -16.12
C THR A 261 -2.76 26.04 -17.50
N LYS A 262 -2.98 26.91 -18.49
CA LYS A 262 -2.47 26.70 -19.86
C LYS A 262 -0.95 26.67 -19.90
#